data_AF-B0BFB6-F1
#
_entry.id   AF-B0BFB6-F1
#
_cell.length_a   1.000
_cell.length_b   1.000
_cell.length_c   1.000
_cell.angle_alpha   90.00
_cell.angle_beta   90.00
_cell.angle_gamma   90.00
#
_symmetry.space_group_name_H-M   'P 1'
#
loop_
_entity.id
_entity.type
_entity.pdbx_description
1 polymer ?
#
loop_
_entity_poly.entity_id
_entity_poly.type
_entity_poly.pdbx_seq_one_letter_code
_entity_poly.pdbx_strand_id
1 'polypeptide(L)'
;MENRIIYSPNQIGLGSFWGGPIAAVYMLRSNYLVIEKEDYAQKVLSYGFIFTIALLAILPFLPEKFPNMIIPLLYCYSAKQIAESTQLKKDDIENNESNDFASNWKIFGIGTLTLIIFLVIAVIELVVLETMGVITLA
;
A
#
# COMPACT_ATOMS: atom_id res chain seq x y z
N MET A 1 -13.49 23.94 10.59
CA MET A 1 -13.64 22.73 9.76
C MET A 1 -12.38 21.91 9.97
N GLU A 2 -12.50 20.68 10.47
CA GLU A 2 -11.35 19.80 10.68
C GLU A 2 -10.71 19.52 9.32
N ASN A 3 -9.43 19.82 9.17
CA ASN A 3 -8.76 19.72 7.87
C ASN A 3 -8.62 18.24 7.47
N ARG A 4 -9.49 17.77 6.58
CA ARG A 4 -9.55 16.36 6.18
C ARG A 4 -8.50 16.10 5.11
N ILE A 5 -7.32 15.66 5.55
CA ILE A 5 -6.18 15.38 4.66
C ILE A 5 -6.48 14.14 3.81
N ILE A 6 -6.50 14.31 2.49
CA ILE A 6 -6.68 13.23 1.51
C ILE A 6 -5.39 12.94 0.74
N TYR A 7 -5.19 11.70 0.31
CA TYR A 7 -4.07 11.31 -0.54
C TYR A 7 -4.53 11.26 -2.00
N SER A 8 -3.86 11.99 -2.90
CA SER A 8 -4.19 11.91 -4.32
C SER A 8 -3.84 10.53 -4.90
N PRO A 9 -4.42 10.12 -6.05
CA PRO A 9 -4.12 8.81 -6.60
C PRO A 9 -2.65 8.63 -6.99
N ASN A 10 -1.99 9.71 -7.43
CA ASN A 10 -0.54 9.69 -7.68
C ASN A 10 0.26 9.53 -6.39
N GLN A 11 -0.17 10.16 -5.30
CA GLN A 11 0.46 9.99 -3.98
C GLN A 11 0.28 8.57 -3.46
N ILE A 12 -0.88 7.95 -3.68
CA ILE A 12 -1.11 6.55 -3.36
C ILE A 12 -0.21 5.65 -4.19
N GLY A 13 -0.15 5.83 -5.52
CA GLY A 13 0.71 5.03 -6.39
C GLY A 13 2.18 5.13 -6.02
N LEU A 14 2.72 6.35 -5.90
CA LEU A 14 4.13 6.59 -5.58
C LEU A 14 4.48 6.21 -4.14
N GLY A 15 3.59 6.51 -3.19
CA GLY A 15 3.77 6.13 -1.80
C GLY A 15 3.71 4.61 -1.59
N SER A 16 2.91 3.89 -2.39
CA SER A 16 2.89 2.42 -2.41
C SER A 16 4.16 1.85 -3.02
N PHE A 17 4.69 2.50 -4.05
CA PHE A 17 5.94 2.08 -4.68
C PHE A 17 7.12 2.23 -3.72
N TRP A 18 7.16 3.34 -2.99
CA TRP A 18 8.19 3.59 -1.97
C TRP A 18 7.99 2.75 -0.71
N GLY A 19 6.75 2.67 -0.20
CA GLY A 19 6.43 2.11 1.12
C GLY A 19 5.92 0.67 1.12
N GLY A 20 5.80 0.04 -0.04
CA GLY A 20 5.31 -1.32 -0.18
C GLY A 20 3.78 -1.44 -0.08
N PRO A 21 3.27 -2.69 0.00
CA PRO A 21 1.84 -2.97 0.03
C PRO A 21 1.15 -2.42 1.28
N ILE A 22 1.85 -2.31 2.41
CA ILE A 22 1.30 -1.76 3.65
C ILE A 22 0.98 -0.26 3.48
N ALA A 23 1.86 0.51 2.82
CA ALA A 23 1.59 1.91 2.48
C ALA A 23 0.33 2.06 1.62
N ALA A 24 0.16 1.17 0.63
CA ALA A 24 -1.02 1.16 -0.24
C ALA A 24 -2.31 1.01 0.57
N VAL A 25 -2.35 -0.01 1.43
CA VAL A 25 -3.51 -0.30 2.28
C VAL A 25 -3.80 0.85 3.24
N TYR A 26 -2.76 1.39 3.87
CA TYR A 26 -2.89 2.52 4.79
C TYR A 26 -3.51 3.75 4.09
N MET A 27 -2.94 4.20 2.97
CA MET A 27 -3.40 5.42 2.31
C MET A 27 -4.79 5.25 1.68
N LEU A 28 -5.07 4.09 1.07
CA LEU A 28 -6.40 3.78 0.56
C LEU A 28 -7.44 3.78 1.69
N ARG A 29 -7.12 3.15 2.83
CA ARG A 29 -8.01 3.14 3.99
C ARG A 29 -8.25 4.56 4.50
N SER A 30 -7.20 5.36 4.69
CA SER A 30 -7.31 6.75 5.14
C SER A 30 -8.23 7.58 4.24
N ASN A 31 -8.12 7.43 2.93
CA ASN A 31 -9.02 8.11 2.00
C ASN A 31 -10.48 7.70 2.19
N TYR A 32 -10.77 6.40 2.32
CA TYR A 32 -12.14 5.94 2.54
C TYR A 32 -12.76 6.46 3.84
N LEU A 33 -11.96 6.59 4.91
CA LEU A 33 -12.40 7.20 6.17
C LEU A 33 -12.73 8.69 5.98
N VAL A 34 -11.89 9.43 5.25
CA VAL A 34 -12.07 10.86 4.99
C VAL A 34 -13.38 11.14 4.22
N ILE A 35 -13.71 10.28 3.25
CA ILE A 35 -14.95 10.38 2.46
C ILE A 35 -16.13 9.62 3.10
N GLU A 36 -16.03 9.27 4.38
CA GLU A 36 -17.10 8.66 5.20
C GLU A 36 -17.64 7.33 4.65
N LYS A 37 -16.78 6.55 3.96
CA LYS A 37 -17.08 5.22 3.44
C LYS A 37 -16.43 4.12 4.30
N GLU A 38 -16.86 4.04 5.56
CA GLU A 38 -16.33 3.09 6.56
C GLU A 38 -16.33 1.62 6.08
N ASP A 39 -17.41 1.17 5.44
CA ASP A 39 -17.51 -0.19 4.89
C ASP A 39 -16.38 -0.50 3.90
N TYR A 40 -16.00 0.48 3.07
CA TYR A 40 -14.91 0.33 2.12
C TYR A 40 -13.54 0.40 2.81
N ALA A 41 -13.40 1.24 3.84
CA ALA A 41 -12.20 1.32 4.65
C ALA A 41 -11.89 -0.04 5.33
N GLN A 42 -12.91 -0.72 5.86
CA GLN A 42 -12.77 -2.05 6.44
C GLN A 42 -12.45 -3.12 5.39
N LYS A 43 -13.13 -3.09 4.23
CA LYS A 43 -12.83 -4.01 3.11
C LYS A 43 -11.38 -3.86 2.62
N VAL A 44 -10.88 -2.63 2.46
CA VAL A 44 -9.47 -2.40 2.10
C VAL A 44 -8.52 -2.96 3.13
N LEU A 45 -8.81 -2.77 4.42
CA LEU A 45 -7.98 -3.32 5.48
C LEU A 45 -7.94 -4.85 5.43
N SER A 46 -9.10 -5.50 5.33
CA SER A 46 -9.20 -6.97 5.26
C SER A 46 -8.54 -7.54 4.01
N TYR A 47 -8.88 -7.03 2.82
CA TYR A 47 -8.29 -7.52 1.57
C TYR A 47 -6.81 -7.18 1.45
N GLY A 48 -6.41 -6.00 1.93
CA GLY A 48 -5.02 -5.57 2.00
C GLY A 48 -4.16 -6.45 2.90
N PHE A 49 -4.70 -6.83 4.06
CA PHE A 49 -4.05 -7.77 4.97
C PHE A 49 -3.90 -9.15 4.30
N ILE A 50 -4.99 -9.71 3.75
CA ILE A 50 -4.95 -11.00 3.04
C ILE A 50 -3.94 -10.97 1.89
N PHE A 51 -3.95 -9.90 1.08
CA PHE A 51 -3.02 -9.70 -0.02
C PHE A 51 -1.56 -9.64 0.47
N THR A 52 -1.29 -8.92 1.55
CA THR A 52 0.08 -8.79 2.10
C THR A 52 0.59 -10.13 2.63
N ILE A 53 -0.26 -10.91 3.31
CA ILE A 53 0.10 -12.26 3.78
C ILE A 53 0.32 -13.20 2.60
N ALA A 54 -0.55 -13.19 1.59
CA ALA A 54 -0.37 -14.01 0.40
C ALA A 54 0.90 -13.63 -0.36
N LEU A 55 1.21 -12.34 -0.45
CA LEU A 55 2.43 -11.85 -1.08
C LEU A 55 3.67 -12.37 -0.35
N LEU A 56 3.74 -12.17 0.96
CA LEU A 56 4.81 -12.67 1.83
C LEU A 56 5.02 -14.17 1.63
N ALA A 57 3.94 -14.96 1.70
CA ALA A 57 4.00 -16.40 1.54
C ALA A 57 4.48 -16.87 0.15
N ILE A 58 4.29 -16.08 -0.91
CA ILE A 58 4.70 -16.44 -2.28
C ILE A 58 6.13 -16.02 -2.58
N LEU A 59 6.59 -14.89 -2.02
CA LEU A 59 7.88 -14.27 -2.38
C LEU A 59 9.09 -15.22 -2.26
N PRO A 60 9.27 -16.03 -1.19
CA PRO A 60 10.41 -16.93 -1.06
C PRO A 60 10.49 -18.05 -2.11
N PHE A 61 9.37 -18.34 -2.79
CA PHE A 61 9.26 -19.43 -3.76
C PHE A 61 9.33 -18.94 -5.21
N LEU A 62 9.53 -17.63 -5.43
CA LEU A 62 9.70 -17.10 -6.78
C LEU A 62 11.02 -17.61 -7.40
N PRO A 63 11.03 -17.94 -8.70
CA PRO A 63 12.27 -18.29 -9.40
C PRO A 63 13.28 -17.14 -9.34
N GLU A 64 14.59 -17.45 -9.28
CA GLU A 64 15.66 -16.44 -9.24
C GLU A 64 15.62 -15.44 -10.40
N LYS A 65 15.13 -15.87 -11.58
CA LYS A 65 15.01 -15.04 -12.78
C LYS A 65 13.67 -14.28 -12.87
N PHE A 66 12.83 -14.36 -11.84
CA PHE A 66 11.56 -13.67 -11.82
C PHE A 66 11.79 -12.14 -11.81
N PRO A 67 11.08 -11.35 -12.64
CA PRO A 67 11.30 -9.91 -12.66
C PRO A 67 10.79 -9.22 -11.37
N ASN A 68 11.71 -8.78 -10.53
CA ASN A 68 11.44 -8.21 -9.19
C ASN A 68 10.53 -6.98 -9.20
N MET A 69 10.38 -6.30 -10.33
CA MET A 69 9.56 -5.08 -10.46
C MET A 69 8.11 -5.35 -10.86
N ILE A 70 7.77 -6.54 -11.36
CA ILE A 70 6.41 -6.83 -11.84
C ILE A 70 5.41 -6.72 -10.68
N ILE A 71 5.68 -7.37 -9.56
CA ILE A 71 4.77 -7.36 -8.41
C ILE A 71 4.60 -5.94 -7.82
N PRO A 72 5.69 -5.19 -7.54
CA PRO A 72 5.62 -3.78 -7.17
C PRO A 72 4.75 -2.93 -8.09
N LEU A 73 5.04 -2.96 -9.39
CA LEU A 73 4.32 -2.14 -10.35
C LEU A 73 2.83 -2.51 -10.41
N LEU A 74 2.50 -3.81 -10.33
CA LEU A 74 1.10 -4.27 -10.35
C LEU A 74 0.30 -3.76 -9.16
N TYR A 75 0.79 -3.91 -7.92
CA TYR A 75 0.02 -3.44 -6.77
C TYR A 75 0.01 -1.91 -6.69
N CYS A 76 1.06 -1.22 -7.12
CA CYS A 76 1.10 0.25 -7.15
C CYS A 76 0.09 0.82 -8.15
N TYR A 77 0.05 0.24 -9.35
CA TYR A 77 -0.92 0.61 -10.37
C TYR A 77 -2.35 0.31 -9.89
N SER A 78 -2.56 -0.86 -9.29
CA SER A 78 -3.87 -1.25 -8.74
C SER A 78 -4.32 -0.29 -7.64
N ALA A 79 -3.45 0.08 -6.70
CA ALA A 79 -3.76 1.01 -5.63
C ALA A 79 -4.10 2.41 -6.18
N LYS A 80 -3.33 2.91 -7.14
CA LYS A 80 -3.64 4.15 -7.86
C LYS A 80 -5.00 4.07 -8.55
N GLN A 81 -5.26 3.00 -9.29
CA GLN A 81 -6.51 2.81 -10.03
C GLN A 81 -7.73 2.73 -9.09
N ILE A 82 -7.60 2.07 -7.93
CA ILE A 82 -8.65 2.07 -6.91
C ILE A 82 -8.93 3.50 -6.45
N ALA A 83 -7.89 4.27 -6.11
CA ALA A 83 -8.07 5.66 -5.70
C ALA A 83 -8.75 6.53 -6.76
N GLU A 84 -8.33 6.43 -8.03
CA GLU A 84 -8.94 7.17 -9.15
C GLU A 84 -10.41 6.79 -9.41
N SER A 85 -10.76 5.52 -9.21
CA SER A 85 -12.09 5.02 -9.58
C SER A 85 -13.12 5.12 -8.45
N THR A 86 -12.70 5.07 -7.19
CA THR A 86 -13.64 4.95 -6.05
C THR A 86 -13.54 6.04 -5.00
N GLN A 87 -12.44 6.81 -4.97
CA GLN A 87 -12.14 7.77 -3.89
C GLN A 87 -12.11 9.22 -4.36
N LEU A 88 -11.54 9.49 -5.53
CA LEU A 88 -11.40 10.83 -6.10
C LEU A 88 -11.80 10.81 -7.57
N LYS A 89 -12.93 11.44 -7.92
CA LYS A 89 -13.29 11.63 -9.34
C LYS A 89 -12.51 12.82 -9.90
N LYS A 90 -12.30 12.86 -11.22
CA LYS A 90 -11.57 13.95 -11.89
C LYS A 90 -12.12 15.34 -11.53
N ASP A 91 -13.44 15.44 -11.39
CA ASP A 91 -14.13 16.68 -11.04
C ASP A 91 -13.79 17.19 -9.63
N ASP A 92 -13.48 16.28 -8.68
CA ASP A 92 -13.05 16.62 -7.31
C ASP A 92 -11.62 17.17 -7.27
N ILE A 93 -10.79 16.80 -8.25
CA ILE A 93 -9.39 17.24 -8.38
C ILE A 93 -9.33 18.63 -9.01
N GLU A 94 -10.24 18.92 -9.94
CA GLU A 94 -10.26 20.18 -10.72
C GLU A 94 -11.02 21.32 -10.00
N ASN A 95 -12.04 21.02 -9.19
CA ASN A 95 -12.89 22.02 -8.51
C ASN A 95 -12.59 22.17 -7.00
N ASN A 96 -11.36 21.92 -6.60
CA ASN A 96 -10.99 21.60 -5.22
C ASN A 96 -11.09 22.81 -4.25
N GLU A 97 -12.29 23.08 -3.72
CA GLU A 97 -12.53 24.08 -2.66
C GLU A 97 -12.57 23.45 -1.24
N SER A 98 -12.55 22.12 -1.08
CA SER A 98 -12.85 21.49 0.24
C SER A 98 -11.83 20.50 0.82
N ASN A 99 -10.88 19.94 0.06
CA ASN A 99 -9.93 18.93 0.59
C ASN A 99 -8.47 19.29 0.34
N ASP A 100 -7.69 19.47 1.41
CA ASP A 100 -6.24 19.63 1.32
C ASP A 100 -5.55 18.27 1.08
N PHE A 101 -4.70 18.21 0.06
CA PHE A 101 -3.87 17.03 -0.19
C PHE A 101 -2.74 16.92 0.85
N ALA A 102 -2.40 15.68 1.21
CA ALA A 102 -1.25 15.41 2.08
C ALA A 102 0.05 15.98 1.49
N SER A 103 0.96 16.47 2.33
CA SER A 103 2.29 16.87 1.88
C SER A 103 3.11 15.66 1.42
N ASN A 104 3.95 15.83 0.39
CA ASN A 104 4.82 14.76 -0.09
C ASN A 104 5.80 14.26 1.00
N TRP A 105 6.18 15.13 1.95
CA TRP A 105 6.97 14.74 3.13
C TRP A 105 6.23 13.78 4.06
N LYS A 106 4.92 14.00 4.27
CA LYS A 106 4.09 13.07 5.05
C LYS A 106 4.04 11.70 4.38
N ILE A 107 3.91 11.67 3.05
CA ILE A 107 3.87 10.41 2.27
C ILE A 107 5.22 9.70 2.33
N PHE A 108 6.31 10.44 2.18
CA PHE A 108 7.65 9.87 2.32
C PHE A 108 7.87 9.26 3.71
N GLY A 109 7.49 9.97 4.77
CA GLY A 109 7.62 9.47 6.15
C GLY A 109 6.79 8.20 6.40
N ILE A 110 5.52 8.21 5.99
CA ILE A 110 4.63 7.04 6.12
C ILE A 110 5.15 5.87 5.28
N GLY A 111 5.56 6.13 4.04
CA GLY A 111 6.11 5.12 3.16
C GLY A 111 7.38 4.50 3.74
N THR A 112 8.32 5.30 4.25
CA THR A 112 9.53 4.78 4.91
C THR A 112 9.19 3.92 6.14
N LEU A 113 8.26 4.37 6.99
CA LEU A 113 7.85 3.60 8.17
C LEU A 113 7.22 2.25 7.79
N THR A 114 6.31 2.26 6.82
CA THR A 114 5.62 1.05 6.36
C THR A 114 6.54 0.10 5.60
N LEU A 115 7.53 0.61 4.87
CA LEU A 115 8.59 -0.19 4.27
C LEU A 115 9.41 -0.90 5.34
N ILE A 116 9.83 -0.21 6.40
CA ILE A 116 10.57 -0.82 7.51
C ILE A 116 9.75 -1.94 8.16
N ILE A 117 8.47 -1.70 8.42
CA ILE A 117 7.56 -2.72 8.97
C ILE A 117 7.49 -3.94 8.03
N PHE A 118 7.30 -3.72 6.73
CA PHE A 118 7.23 -4.80 5.75
C PHE A 118 8.54 -5.61 5.70
N LEU A 119 9.69 -4.95 5.68
CA LEU A 119 11.01 -5.60 5.67
C LEU A 119 11.25 -6.41 6.94
N VAL A 120 10.88 -5.89 8.12
CA VAL A 120 11.00 -6.61 9.40
C VAL A 120 10.15 -7.89 9.36
N ILE A 121 8.91 -7.81 8.90
CA ILE A 121 8.02 -8.98 8.78
C ILE A 121 8.60 -9.99 7.79
N ALA A 122 9.06 -9.55 6.62
CA ALA A 122 9.65 -10.42 5.61
C ALA A 122 10.92 -11.13 6.12
N VAL A 123 11.78 -10.42 6.85
CA VAL A 123 12.99 -11.03 7.45
C VAL A 123 12.61 -12.07 8.50
N ILE A 124 11.64 -11.78 9.36
CA ILE A 124 11.14 -12.74 10.36
C ILE A 124 10.59 -13.99 9.68
N GLU A 125 9.78 -13.83 8.64
CA GLU A 125 9.25 -14.95 7.85
C GLU A 125 10.37 -15.81 7.26
N LEU A 126 11.36 -15.20 6.61
CA LEU A 126 12.48 -15.94 6.00
C LEU A 126 13.26 -16.75 7.05
N VAL A 127 13.55 -16.16 8.21
CA VAL A 127 14.23 -16.87 9.32
C VAL A 127 13.37 -18.04 9.83
N VAL A 128 12.05 -17.85 9.95
CA VAL A 128 11.14 -18.92 10.37
C VAL A 128 11.14 -20.06 9.34
N LEU A 129 11.05 -19.74 8.05
CA LEU A 129 11.05 -20.76 6.99
C LEU A 129 12.38 -21.53 6.92
N GLU A 130 13.51 -20.85 7.10
CA GLU A 130 14.83 -21.48 7.15
C GLU A 130 14.97 -22.40 8.37
N THR A 131 14.58 -21.94 9.56
CA THR A 131 14.67 -22.74 10.80
C THR A 131 13.76 -23.97 10.76
N MET A 132 12.65 -23.91 10.02
CA MET A 132 11.77 -25.05 9.74
C MET A 132 12.29 -25.97 8.62
N GLY A 133 13.39 -25.62 7.93
CA GLY A 133 13.93 -26.39 6.81
C GLY A 133 13.06 -26.34 5.55
N VAL A 134 12.17 -25.35 5.43
CA VAL A 134 11.29 -25.17 4.24
C VAL A 134 12.07 -24.55 3.09
N ILE A 135 12.96 -23.61 3.40
CA ILE A 135 13.87 -22.97 2.45
C ILE A 135 15.30 -23.08 2.96
N THR A 136 16.27 -22.84 2.08
CA THR A 136 17.67 -22.65 2.44
C THR A 136 18.08 -21.28 1.93
N LEU A 137 18.41 -20.37 2.84
CA LEU A 137 19.02 -19.11 2.45
C LEU A 137 20.46 -19.42 2.02
N ALA A 138 20.82 -18.96 0.82
CA ALA A 138 22.15 -19.19 0.25
C ALA A 138 23.24 -18.37 0.96
#